data_AF-A0A2E7T074-F1
#
_entry.id   AF-A0A2E7T074-F1
#
_cell.length_a   1.000
_cell.length_b   1.000
_cell.length_c   1.000
_cell.angle_alpha   90.00
_cell.angle_beta   90.00
_cell.angle_gamma   90.00
#
_symmetry.space_group_name_H-M   'P 1'
#
loop_
_entity.id
_entity.type
_entity.pdbx_description
1 polymer ?
#
loop_
_entity_poly.entity_id
_entity_poly.type
_entity_poly.pdbx_seq_one_letter_code
_entity_poly.pdbx_strand_id
1 'polypeptide(L)'
;MTAEAHYLDALEALDAENREEALKHARKAVKLDPEHADAWRVISDASLPGSRLQPSLKQAASSLSAAKKVVALQPDDLAMWVRGGRLLSDELGLYMDALQWWQDARHHAPEEVTPIVEQAAILADMGLYGEASDRLQSIFDENMDLATTQYARVARLHQMCQLASEQPSSEHFKPWEKHHDGWEAIKMRMNKPPISESKIFLLITTPILMLEVIMAPQFFGSGFGGFCLTSLLILTTVIFGMRISRRWFQRLNRPAFNLLRAMDFETATGYVVIPEEIRISKLFMFILSRRPPAFQDRMLKIVDAKETFKGDWKPKLPDFSSHISDEAPLWEEEQDEELTSFEEE
;
A
#
# COMPACT_ATOMS: atom_id res chain seq x y z
N MET A 1 -8.53 -15.41 -39.24
CA MET A 1 -7.83 -14.28 -38.61
C MET A 1 -6.76 -14.86 -37.72
N THR A 2 -5.55 -14.33 -37.78
CA THR A 2 -4.41 -14.75 -36.95
C THR A 2 -4.55 -14.17 -35.54
N ALA A 3 -3.78 -14.69 -34.58
CA ALA A 3 -3.73 -14.12 -33.23
C ALA A 3 -3.33 -12.64 -33.26
N GLU A 4 -2.34 -12.30 -34.10
CA GLU A 4 -1.84 -10.93 -34.27
C GLU A 4 -2.88 -9.98 -34.86
N ALA A 5 -3.72 -10.44 -35.81
CA ALA A 5 -4.82 -9.62 -36.30
C ALA A 5 -5.82 -9.28 -35.18
N HIS A 6 -6.16 -10.26 -34.33
CA HIS A 6 -7.03 -10.01 -33.18
C HIS A 6 -6.36 -9.16 -32.10
N TYR A 7 -5.04 -9.21 -31.96
CA TYR A 7 -4.30 -8.31 -31.09
C TYR A 7 -4.36 -6.86 -31.59
N LEU A 8 -4.12 -6.64 -32.89
CA LEU A 8 -4.22 -5.30 -33.48
C LEU A 8 -5.64 -4.73 -33.36
N ASP A 9 -6.68 -5.51 -33.65
CA ASP A 9 -8.07 -5.10 -33.42
C ASP A 9 -8.31 -4.71 -31.95
N ALA A 10 -7.70 -5.45 -31.02
CA ALA A 10 -7.86 -5.20 -29.59
C ALA A 10 -7.15 -3.92 -29.14
N LEU A 11 -5.98 -3.64 -29.72
CA LEU A 11 -5.22 -2.42 -29.48
C LEU A 11 -5.98 -1.20 -30.02
N GLU A 12 -6.49 -1.28 -31.26
CA GLU A 12 -7.32 -0.22 -31.85
C GLU A 12 -8.57 0.06 -31.00
N ALA A 13 -9.25 -1.00 -30.52
CA ALA A 13 -10.40 -0.85 -29.65
C ALA A 13 -10.04 -0.24 -28.28
N LEU A 14 -8.86 -0.55 -27.74
CA LEU A 14 -8.36 0.02 -26.49
C LEU A 14 -8.07 1.53 -26.65
N ASP A 15 -7.44 1.91 -27.76
CA ASP A 15 -7.15 3.31 -28.11
C ASP A 15 -8.42 4.11 -28.35
N ALA A 16 -9.47 3.48 -28.89
CA ALA A 16 -10.80 4.05 -29.01
C ALA A 16 -11.59 4.10 -27.68
N GLU A 17 -10.95 3.75 -26.56
CA GLU A 17 -11.53 3.59 -25.22
C GLU A 17 -12.67 2.56 -25.11
N ASN A 18 -12.87 1.73 -26.14
CA ASN A 18 -13.85 0.64 -26.15
C ASN A 18 -13.30 -0.63 -25.49
N ARG A 19 -13.24 -0.60 -24.16
CA ARG A 19 -12.66 -1.66 -23.32
C ARG A 19 -13.34 -3.02 -23.49
N GLU A 20 -14.66 -3.07 -23.69
CA GLU A 20 -15.38 -4.34 -23.86
C GLU A 20 -14.97 -5.04 -25.15
N GLU A 21 -14.86 -4.27 -26.24
CA GLU A 21 -14.41 -4.79 -27.53
C GLU A 21 -12.92 -5.16 -27.49
N ALA A 22 -12.08 -4.33 -26.86
CA ALA A 22 -10.67 -4.65 -26.62
C ALA A 22 -10.51 -5.98 -25.88
N LEU A 23 -11.24 -6.20 -24.79
CA LEU A 23 -11.24 -7.48 -24.06
C LEU A 23 -11.70 -8.65 -24.93
N LYS A 24 -12.71 -8.45 -25.78
CA LYS A 24 -13.24 -9.50 -26.66
C LYS A 24 -12.21 -9.93 -27.70
N HIS A 25 -11.53 -8.97 -28.34
CA HIS A 25 -10.51 -9.26 -29.35
C HIS A 25 -9.23 -9.80 -28.71
N ALA A 26 -8.76 -9.22 -27.61
CA ALA A 26 -7.57 -9.71 -26.90
C ALA A 26 -7.77 -11.13 -26.37
N ARG A 27 -8.96 -11.47 -25.83
CA ARG A 27 -9.28 -12.84 -25.41
C ARG A 27 -9.27 -13.86 -26.57
N LYS A 28 -9.63 -13.42 -27.78
CA LYS A 28 -9.50 -14.28 -28.98
C LYS A 28 -8.05 -14.45 -29.38
N ALA A 29 -7.24 -13.38 -29.30
CA ALA A 29 -5.81 -13.42 -29.59
C ALA A 29 -5.12 -14.44 -28.66
N VAL A 30 -5.29 -14.33 -27.34
CA VAL A 30 -4.68 -15.27 -26.38
C VAL A 30 -5.26 -16.69 -26.44
N LYS A 31 -6.45 -16.87 -27.05
CA LYS A 31 -7.01 -18.21 -27.29
C LYS A 31 -6.35 -18.89 -28.49
N LEU A 32 -5.97 -18.11 -29.50
CA LEU A 32 -5.25 -18.61 -30.68
C LEU A 32 -3.75 -18.79 -30.38
N ASP A 33 -3.18 -17.89 -29.60
CA ASP A 33 -1.79 -17.91 -29.16
C ASP A 33 -1.70 -17.57 -27.66
N PRO A 34 -1.68 -18.60 -26.78
CA PRO A 34 -1.61 -18.40 -25.33
C PRO A 34 -0.35 -17.69 -24.83
N GLU A 35 0.72 -17.68 -25.61
CA GLU A 35 2.02 -17.08 -25.28
C GLU A 35 2.14 -15.62 -25.75
N HIS A 36 1.07 -15.06 -26.32
CA HIS A 36 1.03 -13.70 -26.82
C HIS A 36 0.98 -12.65 -25.67
N ALA A 37 2.15 -12.31 -25.13
CA ALA A 37 2.32 -11.41 -23.98
C ALA A 37 1.64 -10.04 -24.18
N ASP A 38 1.74 -9.44 -25.36
CA ASP A 38 1.15 -8.13 -25.64
C ASP A 38 -0.38 -8.14 -25.59
N ALA A 39 -1.03 -9.24 -25.96
CA ALA A 39 -2.48 -9.39 -25.86
C ALA A 39 -2.90 -9.59 -24.41
N TRP A 40 -2.10 -10.30 -23.60
CA TRP A 40 -2.30 -10.36 -22.16
C TRP A 40 -2.18 -8.98 -21.51
N ARG A 41 -1.25 -8.15 -21.98
CA ARG A 41 -1.12 -6.76 -21.54
C ARG A 41 -2.38 -5.95 -21.88
N VAL A 42 -2.90 -6.06 -23.11
CA VAL A 42 -4.19 -5.44 -23.49
C VAL A 42 -5.33 -5.93 -22.61
N ILE A 43 -5.39 -7.22 -22.23
CA ILE A 43 -6.38 -7.73 -21.28
C ILE A 43 -6.21 -7.05 -19.92
N SER A 44 -4.98 -6.90 -19.44
CA SER A 44 -4.69 -6.24 -18.16
C SER A 44 -5.17 -4.78 -18.16
N ASP A 45 -4.86 -4.04 -19.23
CA ASP A 45 -5.26 -2.63 -19.42
C ASP A 45 -6.78 -2.48 -19.57
N ALA A 46 -7.39 -3.25 -20.46
CA ALA A 46 -8.81 -3.14 -20.77
C ALA A 46 -9.70 -3.66 -19.62
N SER A 47 -9.16 -4.51 -18.73
CA SER A 47 -9.87 -4.97 -17.53
C SER A 47 -10.06 -3.85 -16.51
N LEU A 48 -9.15 -2.86 -16.47
CA LEU A 48 -9.26 -1.74 -15.56
C LEU A 48 -10.16 -0.65 -16.15
N PRO A 49 -10.96 0.00 -15.31
CA PRO A 49 -11.68 1.17 -15.76
C PRO A 49 -10.67 2.29 -16.10
N GLY A 50 -11.03 3.18 -17.04
CA GLY A 50 -10.13 4.24 -17.47
C GLY A 50 -9.73 5.22 -16.35
N SER A 51 -8.89 6.20 -16.69
CA SER A 51 -8.07 7.02 -15.79
C SER A 51 -8.78 7.87 -14.70
N ARG A 52 -10.06 7.63 -14.38
CA ARG A 52 -10.86 8.39 -13.40
C ARG A 52 -11.69 7.52 -12.46
N LEU A 53 -11.73 6.22 -12.68
CA LEU A 53 -12.59 5.29 -11.97
C LEU A 53 -11.73 4.26 -11.26
N GLN A 54 -12.16 3.83 -10.09
CA GLN A 54 -11.49 2.76 -9.35
C GLN A 54 -12.09 1.40 -9.76
N PRO A 55 -11.27 0.34 -9.90
CA PRO A 55 -11.74 -0.97 -10.33
C PRO A 55 -12.67 -1.62 -9.30
N SER A 56 -13.65 -2.38 -9.80
CA SER A 56 -14.35 -3.37 -8.99
C SER A 56 -13.44 -4.56 -8.69
N LEU A 57 -13.80 -5.37 -7.69
CA LEU A 57 -13.03 -6.57 -7.32
C LEU A 57 -12.81 -7.52 -8.51
N LYS A 58 -13.82 -7.69 -9.38
CA LYS A 58 -13.71 -8.55 -10.57
C LYS A 58 -12.72 -7.98 -11.61
N GLN A 59 -12.73 -6.65 -11.79
CA GLN A 59 -11.82 -5.96 -12.71
C GLN A 59 -10.38 -6.02 -12.21
N ALA A 60 -10.15 -5.72 -10.93
CA ALA A 60 -8.84 -5.80 -10.32
C ALA A 60 -8.27 -7.23 -10.40
N ALA A 61 -9.08 -8.25 -10.07
CA ALA A 61 -8.67 -9.65 -10.17
C ALA A 61 -8.36 -10.09 -11.62
N SER A 62 -9.17 -9.66 -12.59
CA SER A 62 -8.94 -9.94 -14.02
C SER A 62 -7.67 -9.27 -14.55
N SER A 63 -7.41 -8.03 -14.13
CA SER A 63 -6.19 -7.32 -14.52
C SER A 63 -4.94 -7.94 -13.88
N LEU A 64 -5.03 -8.35 -12.61
CA LEU A 64 -3.96 -9.02 -11.90
C LEU A 64 -3.64 -10.39 -12.51
N SER A 65 -4.64 -11.21 -12.86
CA SER A 65 -4.39 -12.50 -13.50
C SER A 65 -3.71 -12.36 -14.87
N ALA A 66 -4.08 -11.34 -15.63
CA ALA A 66 -3.42 -11.00 -16.88
C ALA A 66 -1.98 -10.52 -16.64
N ALA A 67 -1.73 -9.65 -15.66
CA ALA A 67 -0.39 -9.20 -15.30
C ALA A 67 0.52 -10.37 -14.89
N LYS A 68 0.00 -11.33 -14.09
CA LYS A 68 0.70 -12.59 -13.75
C LYS A 68 1.09 -13.39 -14.99
N LYS A 69 0.23 -13.43 -16.01
CA LYS A 69 0.54 -14.11 -17.28
C LYS A 69 1.58 -13.37 -18.10
N VAL A 70 1.51 -12.04 -18.19
CA VAL A 70 2.55 -11.27 -18.91
C VAL A 70 3.90 -11.49 -18.26
N VAL A 71 4.00 -11.31 -16.95
CA VAL A 71 5.25 -11.48 -16.21
C VAL A 71 5.82 -12.90 -16.33
N ALA A 72 4.96 -13.93 -16.36
CA ALA A 72 5.43 -15.30 -16.58
C ALA A 72 5.99 -15.54 -18.00
N LEU A 73 5.52 -14.78 -18.99
CA LEU A 73 5.97 -14.88 -20.39
C LEU A 73 7.16 -13.95 -20.68
N GLN A 74 7.17 -12.77 -20.08
CA GLN A 74 8.13 -11.70 -20.23
C GLN A 74 8.47 -11.11 -18.85
N PRO A 75 9.37 -11.76 -18.10
CA PRO A 75 9.72 -11.31 -16.75
C PRO A 75 10.42 -9.95 -16.71
N ASP A 76 11.03 -9.53 -17.82
CA ASP A 76 11.71 -8.25 -17.96
C ASP A 76 10.74 -7.05 -18.07
N ASP A 77 9.43 -7.29 -18.21
CA ASP A 77 8.42 -6.22 -18.24
C ASP A 77 8.13 -5.68 -16.83
N LEU A 78 8.98 -4.76 -16.39
CA LEU A 78 8.83 -4.01 -15.14
C LEU A 78 7.47 -3.30 -15.01
N ALA A 79 6.85 -2.87 -16.12
CA ALA A 79 5.58 -2.17 -16.04
C ALA A 79 4.46 -3.10 -15.54
N MET A 80 4.51 -4.39 -15.88
CA MET A 80 3.54 -5.36 -15.39
C MET A 80 3.79 -5.80 -13.95
N TRP A 81 5.05 -5.87 -13.51
CA TRP A 81 5.38 -6.01 -12.09
C TRP A 81 4.80 -4.86 -11.27
N VAL A 82 5.02 -3.61 -11.70
CA VAL A 82 4.47 -2.43 -11.01
C VAL A 82 2.95 -2.44 -11.00
N ARG A 83 2.32 -2.82 -12.10
CA ARG A 83 0.85 -2.94 -12.16
C ARG A 83 0.34 -4.00 -11.20
N GLY A 84 0.91 -5.20 -11.21
CA GLY A 84 0.52 -6.29 -10.31
C GLY A 84 0.67 -5.90 -8.84
N GLY A 85 1.80 -5.27 -8.49
CA GLY A 85 2.08 -4.80 -7.13
C GLY A 85 1.05 -3.81 -6.63
N ARG A 86 0.72 -2.77 -7.43
CA ARG A 86 -0.32 -1.78 -7.09
C ARG A 86 -1.71 -2.40 -6.97
N LEU A 87 -2.06 -3.35 -7.83
CA LEU A 87 -3.34 -4.05 -7.73
C LEU A 87 -3.43 -4.86 -6.43
N LEU A 88 -2.33 -5.53 -6.04
CA LEU A 88 -2.26 -6.29 -4.80
C LEU A 88 -2.33 -5.39 -3.57
N SER A 89 -1.51 -4.33 -3.50
CA SER A 89 -1.45 -3.43 -2.34
C SER A 89 -2.67 -2.50 -2.27
N ASP A 90 -2.88 -1.68 -3.29
CA ASP A 90 -3.73 -0.50 -3.19
C ASP A 90 -5.20 -0.85 -3.42
N GLU A 91 -5.47 -1.71 -4.40
CA GLU A 91 -6.83 -2.07 -4.80
C GLU A 91 -7.40 -3.26 -4.02
N LEU A 92 -6.59 -4.29 -3.77
CA LEU A 92 -7.04 -5.54 -3.14
C LEU A 92 -6.70 -5.65 -1.66
N GLY A 93 -5.72 -4.89 -1.14
CA GLY A 93 -5.28 -5.00 0.26
C GLY A 93 -4.59 -6.32 0.60
N LEU A 94 -4.00 -6.99 -0.39
CA LEU A 94 -3.28 -8.26 -0.28
C LEU A 94 -1.81 -8.01 0.02
N TYR A 95 -1.51 -7.47 1.20
CA TYR A 95 -0.15 -7.03 1.56
C TYR A 95 0.87 -8.16 1.59
N MET A 96 0.52 -9.34 2.11
CA MET A 96 1.44 -10.48 2.13
C MET A 96 1.80 -10.95 0.72
N ASP A 97 0.79 -11.08 -0.14
CA ASP A 97 1.00 -11.46 -1.55
C ASP A 97 1.75 -10.37 -2.31
N ALA A 98 1.52 -9.10 -2.00
CA ALA A 98 2.25 -7.97 -2.58
C ALA A 98 3.74 -8.00 -2.20
N LEU A 99 4.07 -8.30 -0.94
CA LEU A 99 5.46 -8.44 -0.50
C LEU A 99 6.18 -9.56 -1.27
N GLN A 100 5.54 -10.72 -1.42
CA GLN A 100 6.08 -11.81 -2.23
C GLN A 100 6.21 -11.40 -3.69
N TRP A 101 5.18 -10.78 -4.28
CA TRP A 101 5.19 -10.33 -5.67
C TRP A 101 6.35 -9.37 -5.97
N TRP A 102 6.61 -8.42 -5.08
CA TRP A 102 7.76 -7.53 -5.21
C TRP A 102 9.09 -8.25 -4.99
N GLN A 103 9.12 -9.28 -4.14
CA GLN A 103 10.33 -10.10 -3.99
C GLN A 103 10.61 -10.91 -5.25
N ASP A 104 9.58 -11.47 -5.88
CA ASP A 104 9.68 -12.18 -7.14
C ASP A 104 10.21 -11.24 -8.24
N ALA A 105 9.72 -9.99 -8.29
CA ALA A 105 10.22 -8.97 -9.21
C ALA A 105 11.73 -8.72 -9.06
N ARG A 106 12.28 -8.77 -7.83
CA ARG A 106 13.72 -8.59 -7.57
C ARG A 106 14.58 -9.73 -8.11
N HIS A 107 14.04 -10.93 -8.31
CA HIS A 107 14.81 -12.01 -8.96
C HIS A 107 15.06 -11.72 -10.44
N HIS A 108 14.18 -10.95 -11.08
CA HIS A 108 14.30 -10.58 -12.49
C HIS A 108 14.97 -9.23 -12.68
N ALA A 109 14.77 -8.30 -11.75
CA ALA A 109 15.37 -6.97 -11.78
C ALA A 109 15.93 -6.60 -10.39
N PRO A 110 17.11 -7.16 -10.01
CA PRO A 110 17.68 -6.96 -8.68
C PRO A 110 18.16 -5.51 -8.43
N GLU A 111 18.58 -4.81 -9.48
CA GLU A 111 19.06 -3.42 -9.41
C GLU A 111 17.93 -2.38 -9.31
N GLU A 112 16.68 -2.81 -9.50
CA GLU A 112 15.53 -1.90 -9.44
C GLU A 112 15.18 -1.55 -7.99
N VAL A 113 15.11 -0.25 -7.73
CA VAL A 113 14.82 0.29 -6.39
C VAL A 113 13.32 0.23 -6.06
N THR A 114 12.48 0.27 -7.09
CA THR A 114 11.02 0.37 -6.95
C THR A 114 10.44 -0.76 -6.08
N PRO A 115 10.73 -2.06 -6.31
CA PRO A 115 10.25 -3.14 -5.46
C PRO A 115 10.59 -2.95 -3.98
N ILE A 116 11.79 -2.47 -3.65
CA ILE A 116 12.24 -2.33 -2.26
C ILE A 116 11.50 -1.20 -1.54
N VAL A 117 11.30 -0.07 -2.23
CA VAL A 117 10.54 1.06 -1.69
C VAL A 117 9.09 0.67 -1.45
N GLU A 118 8.49 -0.09 -2.37
CA GLU A 118 7.11 -0.58 -2.23
C GLU A 118 6.99 -1.63 -1.11
N GLN A 119 7.94 -2.56 -0.99
CA GLN A 119 8.02 -3.49 0.14
C GLN A 119 8.11 -2.75 1.48
N ALA A 120 8.99 -1.75 1.58
CA ALA A 120 9.15 -0.94 2.79
C ALA A 120 7.88 -0.15 3.14
N ALA A 121 7.16 0.37 2.13
CA ALA A 121 5.89 1.05 2.33
C ALA A 121 4.83 0.10 2.91
N ILE A 122 4.68 -1.09 2.33
CA ILE A 122 3.74 -2.13 2.82
C ILE A 122 4.10 -2.54 4.26
N LEU A 123 5.38 -2.77 4.55
CA LEU A 123 5.85 -3.11 5.91
C LEU A 123 5.55 -1.98 6.91
N ALA A 124 5.76 -0.73 6.53
CA ALA A 124 5.44 0.43 7.38
C ALA A 124 3.94 0.57 7.65
N ASP A 125 3.08 0.30 6.65
CA ASP A 125 1.63 0.28 6.80
C ASP A 125 1.17 -0.85 7.75
N MET A 126 1.79 -2.03 7.63
CA MET A 126 1.63 -3.14 8.58
C MET A 126 2.17 -2.85 9.98
N GLY A 127 2.96 -1.78 10.16
CA GLY A 127 3.58 -1.40 11.43
C GLY A 127 4.89 -2.14 11.74
N LEU A 128 5.46 -2.85 10.76
CA LEU A 128 6.73 -3.55 10.82
C LEU A 128 7.86 -2.59 10.44
N TYR A 129 8.09 -1.59 11.30
CA TYR A 129 9.01 -0.48 11.00
C TYR A 129 10.49 -0.89 10.99
N GLY A 130 10.87 -1.91 11.76
CA GLY A 130 12.24 -2.43 11.76
C GLY A 130 12.57 -3.06 10.43
N GLU A 131 11.72 -3.99 9.98
CA GLU A 131 11.84 -4.66 8.69
C GLU A 131 11.76 -3.66 7.53
N ALA A 132 10.89 -2.65 7.61
CA ALA A 132 10.83 -1.57 6.62
C ALA A 132 12.14 -0.77 6.55
N SER A 133 12.75 -0.49 7.71
CA SER A 133 14.04 0.21 7.78
C SER A 133 15.14 -0.64 7.15
N ASP A 134 15.22 -1.93 7.49
CA ASP A 134 16.23 -2.85 6.95
C ASP A 134 16.12 -2.99 5.42
N ARG A 135 14.89 -2.95 4.88
CA ARG A 135 14.67 -2.91 3.42
C ARG A 135 15.18 -1.63 2.79
N LEU A 136 14.87 -0.47 3.36
CA LEU A 136 15.39 0.79 2.82
C LEU A 136 16.91 0.90 2.97
N GLN A 137 17.49 0.26 3.99
CA GLN A 137 18.93 0.21 4.20
C GLN A 137 19.64 -0.60 3.11
N SER A 138 19.03 -1.71 2.65
CA SER A 138 19.64 -2.55 1.61
C SER A 138 19.85 -1.82 0.28
N ILE A 139 19.05 -0.80 -0.02
CA ILE A 139 19.26 0.09 -1.19
C ILE A 139 20.64 0.75 -1.14
N PHE A 140 21.06 1.18 0.05
CA PHE A 140 22.37 1.81 0.26
C PHE A 140 23.49 0.77 0.30
N ASP A 141 23.25 -0.38 0.92
CA ASP A 141 24.24 -1.44 1.06
C ASP A 141 24.58 -2.07 -0.31
N GLU A 142 23.58 -2.23 -1.17
CA GLU A 142 23.70 -2.76 -2.55
C GLU A 142 24.18 -1.69 -3.55
N ASN A 143 24.41 -0.44 -3.11
CA ASN A 143 24.83 0.70 -3.96
C ASN A 143 23.95 0.90 -5.22
N MET A 144 22.63 0.77 -5.07
CA MET A 144 21.72 0.95 -6.20
C MET A 144 21.82 2.35 -6.79
N ASP A 145 21.59 2.48 -8.09
CA ASP A 145 21.58 3.78 -8.76
C ASP A 145 20.28 4.54 -8.44
N LEU A 146 20.40 5.69 -7.77
CA LEU A 146 19.29 6.58 -7.50
C LEU A 146 19.61 7.99 -7.99
N ALA A 147 18.61 8.63 -8.60
CA ALA A 147 18.66 10.07 -8.79
C ALA A 147 18.78 10.77 -7.42
N THR A 148 19.54 11.88 -7.36
CA THR A 148 19.79 12.63 -6.11
C THR A 148 18.50 12.99 -5.35
N THR A 149 17.41 13.28 -6.07
CA THR A 149 16.10 13.59 -5.48
C THR A 149 15.41 12.37 -4.86
N GLN A 150 15.58 11.20 -5.45
CA GLN A 150 15.07 9.92 -4.93
C GLN A 150 15.89 9.49 -3.72
N TYR A 151 17.21 9.62 -3.77
CA TYR A 151 18.10 9.35 -2.63
C TYR A 151 17.67 10.10 -1.36
N ALA A 152 17.44 11.42 -1.47
CA ALA A 152 17.00 12.23 -0.32
C ALA A 152 15.62 11.82 0.23
N ARG A 153 14.75 11.25 -0.61
CA ARG A 153 13.44 10.74 -0.18
C ARG A 153 13.58 9.39 0.52
N VAL A 154 14.33 8.46 -0.08
CA VAL A 154 14.60 7.13 0.50
C VAL A 154 15.32 7.27 1.84
N ALA A 155 16.35 8.10 1.93
CA ALA A 155 17.07 8.35 3.18
C ALA A 155 16.17 8.93 4.28
N ARG A 156 15.24 9.81 3.90
CA ARG A 156 14.25 10.36 4.84
C ARG A 156 13.25 9.28 5.30
N LEU A 157 12.76 8.45 4.38
CA LEU A 157 11.87 7.34 4.70
C LEU A 157 12.56 6.33 5.62
N HIS A 158 13.82 6.00 5.33
CA HIS A 158 14.66 5.13 6.16
C HIS A 158 14.77 5.68 7.58
N GLN A 159 15.18 6.96 7.72
CA GLN A 159 15.28 7.61 9.03
C GLN A 159 13.92 7.62 9.76
N MET A 160 12.81 7.84 9.06
CA MET A 160 11.48 7.81 9.67
C MET A 160 11.11 6.41 10.18
N CYS A 161 11.41 5.36 9.43
CA CYS A 161 11.16 3.97 9.83
C CYS A 161 12.05 3.57 11.00
N GLN A 162 13.33 3.91 10.95
CA GLN A 162 14.28 3.68 12.04
C GLN A 162 13.81 4.31 13.36
N LEU A 163 13.49 5.61 13.34
CA LEU A 163 12.97 6.32 14.52
C LEU A 163 11.62 5.77 15.00
N ALA A 164 10.83 5.16 14.11
CA ALA A 164 9.58 4.49 14.48
C ALA A 164 9.84 3.11 15.10
N SER A 165 10.86 2.38 14.64
CA SER A 165 11.26 1.08 15.20
C SER A 165 11.86 1.19 16.61
N GLU A 166 12.53 2.30 16.92
CA GLU A 166 13.09 2.58 18.24
C GLU A 166 12.01 2.91 19.29
N GLN A 167 10.78 3.20 18.86
CA GLN A 167 9.67 3.41 19.78
C GLN A 167 9.31 2.08 20.47
N PRO A 168 8.86 2.12 21.74
CA PRO A 168 8.52 0.91 22.47
C PRO A 168 7.48 0.09 21.71
N SER A 169 7.71 -1.23 21.58
CA SER A 169 6.84 -2.13 20.82
C SER A 169 5.38 -2.11 21.26
N SER A 170 5.08 -1.73 22.52
CA SER A 170 3.72 -1.55 23.04
C SER A 170 2.96 -0.40 22.36
N GLU A 171 3.66 0.56 21.75
CA GLU A 171 3.03 1.62 20.96
C GLU A 171 2.64 1.14 19.55
N HIS A 172 3.24 0.05 19.05
CA HIS A 172 2.93 -0.48 17.73
C HIS A 172 1.70 -1.38 17.81
N PHE A 173 0.58 -0.86 17.29
CA PHE A 173 -0.66 -1.61 17.28
C PHE A 173 -0.55 -2.90 16.45
N LYS A 174 -0.77 -4.04 17.12
CA LYS A 174 -0.84 -5.38 16.53
C LYS A 174 -2.29 -5.86 16.48
N PRO A 175 -2.93 -5.89 15.30
CA PRO A 175 -4.33 -6.26 15.17
C PRO A 175 -4.65 -7.66 15.70
N TRP A 176 -3.76 -8.63 15.50
CA TRP A 176 -3.94 -10.02 15.93
C TRP A 176 -3.91 -10.22 17.45
N GLU A 177 -3.47 -9.24 18.24
CA GLU A 177 -3.51 -9.33 19.70
C GLU A 177 -4.84 -8.76 20.23
N LYS A 178 -5.76 -9.64 20.65
CA LYS A 178 -7.12 -9.23 21.11
C LYS A 178 -7.12 -8.26 22.29
N HIS A 179 -6.12 -8.34 23.17
CA HIS A 179 -6.01 -7.53 24.39
C HIS A 179 -5.03 -6.35 24.27
N HIS A 180 -4.69 -5.94 23.04
CA HIS A 180 -3.79 -4.81 22.82
C HIS A 180 -4.47 -3.46 23.15
N ASP A 181 -3.78 -2.55 23.85
CA ASP A 181 -4.29 -1.22 24.28
C ASP A 181 -4.88 -0.38 23.13
N GLY A 182 -4.32 -0.57 21.94
CA GLY A 182 -4.81 0.06 20.71
C GLY A 182 -6.29 -0.22 20.39
N TRP A 183 -6.84 -1.38 20.77
CA TRP A 183 -8.26 -1.67 20.61
C TRP A 183 -9.13 -0.80 21.53
N GLU A 184 -8.69 -0.56 22.76
CA GLU A 184 -9.38 0.33 23.68
C GLU A 184 -9.35 1.78 23.18
N ALA A 185 -8.20 2.23 22.67
CA ALA A 185 -8.07 3.56 22.07
C ALA A 185 -9.01 3.74 20.85
N ILE A 186 -9.21 2.71 20.03
CA ILE A 186 -10.20 2.71 18.94
C ILE A 186 -11.61 2.83 19.51
N LYS A 187 -11.99 1.98 20.48
CA LYS A 187 -13.33 2.01 21.09
C LYS A 187 -13.70 3.38 21.66
N MET A 188 -12.75 4.07 22.30
CA MET A 188 -12.99 5.41 22.84
C MET A 188 -13.26 6.49 21.77
N ARG A 189 -12.79 6.30 20.53
CA ARG A 189 -12.90 7.30 19.44
C ARG A 189 -13.68 6.85 18.21
N MET A 190 -14.22 5.64 18.18
CA MET A 190 -14.90 5.06 17.02
C MET A 190 -16.13 5.83 16.54
N ASN A 191 -16.76 6.62 17.41
CA ASN A 191 -17.97 7.40 17.08
C ASN A 191 -17.69 8.77 16.42
N LYS A 192 -16.42 9.13 16.18
CA LYS A 192 -16.03 10.41 15.58
C LYS A 192 -15.15 10.18 14.35
N PRO A 193 -15.31 10.95 13.26
CA PRO A 193 -14.40 10.89 12.13
C PRO A 193 -13.01 11.43 12.51
N PRO A 194 -11.96 11.07 11.77
CA PRO A 194 -10.64 11.62 11.97
C PRO A 194 -10.64 13.13 11.69
N ILE A 195 -9.81 13.86 12.42
CA ILE A 195 -9.75 15.32 12.33
C ILE A 195 -8.67 15.68 11.29
N SER A 196 -8.98 16.56 10.33
CA SER A 196 -7.99 17.02 9.34
C SER A 196 -6.98 18.00 9.96
N GLU A 197 -5.78 18.06 9.39
CA GLU A 197 -4.72 19.00 9.81
C GLU A 197 -5.21 20.46 9.77
N SER A 198 -5.96 20.84 8.73
CA SER A 198 -6.52 22.19 8.62
C SER A 198 -7.51 22.53 9.73
N LYS A 199 -8.32 21.55 10.19
CA LYS A 199 -9.24 21.75 11.32
C LYS A 199 -8.48 21.95 12.62
N ILE A 200 -7.40 21.21 12.84
CA ILE A 200 -6.54 21.36 14.04
C ILE A 200 -5.84 22.72 14.01
N PHE A 201 -5.31 23.11 12.86
CA PHE A 201 -4.70 24.43 12.67
C PHE A 201 -5.70 25.55 12.96
N LEU A 202 -6.92 25.44 12.43
CA LEU A 202 -8.00 26.40 12.67
C LEU A 202 -8.41 26.48 14.14
N LEU A 203 -8.43 25.36 14.86
CA LEU A 203 -8.84 25.33 16.27
C LEU A 203 -7.75 25.84 17.22
N ILE A 204 -6.47 25.58 16.91
CA ILE A 204 -5.35 25.88 17.81
C ILE A 204 -4.64 27.18 17.40
N THR A 205 -4.25 27.30 16.14
CA THR A 205 -3.37 28.38 15.67
C THR A 205 -4.14 29.64 15.34
N THR A 206 -5.34 29.53 14.74
CA THR A 206 -6.11 30.73 14.34
C THR A 206 -6.53 31.62 15.52
N PRO A 207 -6.96 31.12 16.69
CA PRO A 207 -7.23 31.97 17.84
C PRO A 207 -5.98 32.71 18.33
N ILE A 208 -4.81 32.07 18.28
CA ILE A 208 -3.52 32.67 18.65
C ILE A 208 -3.18 33.78 17.66
N LEU A 209 -3.29 33.54 16.35
CA LEU A 209 -3.06 34.55 15.32
C LEU A 209 -4.01 35.74 15.45
N MET A 210 -5.28 35.48 15.75
CA MET A 210 -6.25 36.56 15.97
C MET A 210 -5.86 37.44 17.17
N LEU A 211 -5.43 36.81 18.27
CA LEU A 211 -4.95 37.52 19.45
C LEU A 211 -3.67 38.30 19.16
N GLU A 212 -2.73 37.72 18.41
CA GLU A 212 -1.50 38.39 17.96
C GLU A 212 -1.83 39.62 17.13
N VAL A 213 -2.73 39.55 16.15
CA VAL A 213 -3.11 40.69 15.29
C VAL A 213 -3.75 41.81 16.11
N ILE A 214 -4.57 41.49 17.12
CA ILE A 214 -5.22 42.48 17.98
C ILE A 214 -4.21 43.16 18.92
N MET A 215 -3.27 42.40 19.48
CA MET A 215 -2.31 42.88 20.47
C MET A 215 -1.08 43.56 19.83
N ALA A 216 -0.72 43.14 18.62
CA ALA A 216 0.44 43.61 17.87
C ALA A 216 0.60 45.14 17.82
N PRO A 217 -0.45 45.93 17.49
CA PRO A 217 -0.34 47.40 17.45
C PRO A 217 -0.04 48.04 18.82
N GLN A 218 -0.38 47.37 19.93
CA GLN A 218 -0.12 47.87 21.28
C GLN A 218 1.36 47.73 21.66
N PHE A 219 2.04 46.70 21.16
CA PHE A 219 3.44 46.42 21.47
C PHE A 219 4.43 47.04 20.47
N PHE A 220 4.11 47.00 19.17
CA PHE A 220 5.05 47.40 18.11
C PHE A 220 4.74 48.77 17.49
N GLY A 221 3.61 49.39 17.85
CA GLY A 221 3.17 50.68 17.32
C GLY A 221 2.61 50.61 15.89
N SER A 222 2.07 51.73 15.41
CA SER A 222 1.34 51.84 14.14
C SER A 222 2.17 52.28 12.92
N GLY A 223 3.51 52.22 13.02
CA GLY A 223 4.43 52.62 11.94
C GLY A 223 4.82 51.48 11.00
N PHE A 224 5.53 51.80 9.90
CA PHE A 224 6.04 50.81 8.94
C PHE A 224 6.94 49.75 9.59
N GLY A 225 7.80 50.15 10.54
CA GLY A 225 8.60 49.21 11.32
C GLY A 225 7.76 48.25 12.18
N GLY A 226 6.68 48.76 12.78
CA GLY A 226 5.72 47.94 13.50
C GLY A 226 5.03 46.93 12.57
N PHE A 227 4.61 47.35 11.39
CA PHE A 227 4.06 46.46 10.35
C PHE A 227 5.03 45.35 9.94
N CYS A 228 6.32 45.65 9.75
CA CYS A 228 7.32 44.62 9.43
C CYS A 228 7.50 43.61 10.56
N LEU A 229 7.58 44.08 11.81
CA LEU A 229 7.76 43.20 12.98
C LEU A 229 6.54 42.32 13.22
N THR A 230 5.33 42.86 13.06
CA THR A 230 4.09 42.09 13.21
C THR A 230 3.93 41.06 12.11
N SER A 231 4.31 41.40 10.87
CA SER A 231 4.32 40.44 9.76
C SER A 231 5.31 39.30 10.00
N LEU A 232 6.50 39.60 10.53
CA LEU A 232 7.50 38.59 10.87
C LEU A 232 7.01 37.68 12.02
N LEU A 233 6.38 38.26 13.04
CA LEU A 233 5.77 37.51 14.14
C LEU A 233 4.70 36.54 13.62
N ILE A 234 3.74 37.04 12.82
CA ILE A 234 2.68 36.21 12.21
C ILE A 234 3.29 35.08 11.39
N LEU A 235 4.32 35.35 10.58
CA LEU A 235 4.99 34.31 9.79
C LEU A 235 5.58 33.22 10.69
N THR A 236 6.26 33.60 11.78
CA THR A 236 6.83 32.64 12.73
C THR A 236 5.75 31.81 13.43
N THR A 237 4.65 32.43 13.83
CA THR A 237 3.51 31.74 14.47
C THR A 237 2.82 30.80 13.49
N VAL A 238 2.65 31.16 12.22
CA VAL A 238 2.09 30.28 11.20
C VAL A 238 2.97 29.05 10.98
N ILE A 239 4.30 29.23 10.84
CA ILE A 239 5.25 28.11 10.66
C ILE A 239 5.21 27.17 11.87
N PHE A 240 5.25 27.73 13.08
CA PHE A 240 5.21 26.94 14.30
C PHE A 240 3.86 26.25 14.51
N GLY A 241 2.77 26.96 14.22
CA GLY A 241 1.41 26.45 14.27
C GLY A 241 1.18 25.29 13.29
N MET A 242 1.72 25.36 12.07
CA MET A 242 1.70 24.23 11.13
C MET A 242 2.44 23.01 11.70
N ARG A 243 3.63 23.21 12.29
CA ARG A 243 4.42 22.11 12.90
C ARG A 243 3.69 21.46 14.08
N ILE A 244 3.09 22.27 14.95
CA ILE A 244 2.27 21.78 16.07
C ILE A 244 1.04 21.04 15.54
N SER A 245 0.31 21.63 14.59
CA SER A 245 -0.90 21.03 14.02
C SER A 245 -0.62 19.64 13.46
N ARG A 246 0.48 19.46 12.71
CA ARG A 246 0.92 18.14 12.23
C ARG A 246 1.18 17.13 13.33
N ARG A 247 1.89 17.56 14.38
CA ARG A 247 2.19 16.68 15.53
C ARG A 247 0.92 16.25 16.27
N TRP A 248 -0.03 17.17 16.44
CA TRP A 248 -1.33 16.89 17.05
C TRP A 248 -2.23 16.05 16.17
N PHE A 249 -2.21 16.25 14.84
CA PHE A 249 -2.91 15.43 13.87
C PHE A 249 -2.55 13.96 14.02
N GLN A 250 -1.24 13.65 14.03
CA GLN A 250 -0.77 12.27 14.22
C GLN A 250 -1.25 11.69 15.55
N ARG A 251 -1.10 12.43 16.65
CA ARG A 251 -1.50 11.97 17.99
C ARG A 251 -3.02 11.73 18.12
N LEU A 252 -3.83 12.66 17.64
CA LEU A 252 -5.30 12.59 17.78
C LEU A 252 -5.93 11.54 16.87
N ASN A 253 -5.30 11.26 15.73
CA ASN A 253 -5.75 10.27 14.75
C ASN A 253 -5.07 8.90 14.89
N ARG A 254 -4.21 8.68 15.90
CA ARG A 254 -3.64 7.35 16.21
C ARG A 254 -4.71 6.23 16.18
N PRO A 255 -5.89 6.39 16.79
CA PRO A 255 -6.93 5.35 16.71
C PRO A 255 -7.44 5.08 15.29
N ALA A 256 -7.49 6.09 14.43
CA ALA A 256 -7.89 5.92 13.04
C ALA A 256 -6.82 5.13 12.24
N PHE A 257 -5.54 5.41 12.47
CA PHE A 257 -4.44 4.66 11.87
C PHE A 257 -4.39 3.20 12.37
N ASN A 258 -4.64 2.98 13.66
CA ASN A 258 -4.75 1.62 14.20
C ASN A 258 -5.91 0.86 13.56
N LEU A 259 -7.08 1.49 13.41
CA LEU A 259 -8.22 0.85 12.74
C LEU A 259 -7.92 0.54 11.27
N LEU A 260 -7.25 1.45 10.56
CA LEU A 260 -6.80 1.20 9.19
C LEU A 260 -5.86 -0.02 9.13
N ARG A 261 -4.90 -0.13 10.04
CA ARG A 261 -4.01 -1.28 10.11
C ARG A 261 -4.75 -2.59 10.43
N ALA A 262 -5.79 -2.54 11.27
CA ALA A 262 -6.65 -3.69 11.47
C ALA A 262 -7.39 -4.08 10.20
N MET A 263 -7.94 -3.10 9.46
CA MET A 263 -8.63 -3.34 8.20
C MET A 263 -7.70 -4.01 7.17
N ASP A 264 -6.48 -3.50 7.05
CA ASP A 264 -5.48 -4.02 6.14
C ASP A 264 -5.02 -5.44 6.52
N PHE A 265 -4.90 -5.70 7.82
CA PHE A 265 -4.64 -7.04 8.33
C PHE A 265 -5.74 -8.03 7.90
N GLU A 266 -7.02 -7.68 8.11
CA GLU A 266 -8.13 -8.57 7.73
C GLU A 266 -8.14 -8.86 6.23
N THR A 267 -7.91 -7.85 5.40
CA THR A 267 -7.91 -8.03 3.95
C THR A 267 -6.74 -8.87 3.45
N ALA A 268 -5.59 -8.75 4.11
CA ALA A 268 -4.38 -9.48 3.77
C ALA A 268 -4.45 -10.95 4.22
N THR A 269 -4.97 -11.23 5.41
CA THR A 269 -5.01 -12.62 5.92
C THR A 269 -6.31 -13.35 5.60
N GLY A 270 -7.39 -12.62 5.27
CA GLY A 270 -8.73 -13.20 5.15
C GLY A 270 -9.39 -13.56 6.48
N TYR A 271 -8.81 -13.14 7.61
CA TYR A 271 -9.37 -13.41 8.94
C TYR A 271 -10.12 -12.21 9.49
N VAL A 272 -11.21 -12.49 10.19
CA VAL A 272 -12.05 -11.53 10.89
C VAL A 272 -11.48 -11.30 12.29
N VAL A 273 -11.06 -10.07 12.58
CA VAL A 273 -10.42 -9.65 13.83
C VAL A 273 -11.12 -8.44 14.47
N ILE A 274 -11.61 -7.51 13.66
CA ILE A 274 -12.31 -6.31 14.08
C ILE A 274 -13.66 -6.70 14.69
N PRO A 275 -13.95 -6.32 15.95
CA PRO A 275 -15.24 -6.53 16.58
C PRO A 275 -16.41 -5.87 15.83
N GLU A 276 -17.59 -6.50 15.86
CA GLU A 276 -18.80 -5.99 15.18
C GLU A 276 -19.17 -4.56 15.63
N GLU A 277 -19.00 -4.24 16.91
CA GLU A 277 -19.23 -2.90 17.47
C GLU A 277 -18.40 -1.81 16.76
N ILE A 278 -17.15 -2.14 16.41
CA ILE A 278 -16.24 -1.21 15.74
C ILE A 278 -16.61 -1.10 14.25
N ARG A 279 -17.09 -2.17 13.61
CA ARG A 279 -17.50 -2.14 12.19
C ARG A 279 -18.69 -1.23 11.93
N ILE A 280 -19.65 -1.18 12.86
CA ILE A 280 -20.85 -0.32 12.73
C ILE A 280 -20.50 1.15 13.03
N SER A 281 -19.30 1.42 13.53
CA SER A 281 -18.89 2.76 13.94
C SER A 281 -18.73 3.75 12.77
N LYS A 282 -18.91 5.04 13.06
CA LYS A 282 -18.71 6.12 12.09
C LYS A 282 -17.27 6.20 11.58
N LEU A 283 -16.30 5.90 12.45
CA LEU A 283 -14.89 5.90 12.09
C LEU A 283 -14.58 4.82 11.05
N PHE A 284 -15.06 3.60 11.28
CA PHE A 284 -14.88 2.49 10.35
C PHE A 284 -15.48 2.81 8.98
N MET A 285 -16.76 3.23 8.95
CA MET A 285 -17.44 3.58 7.71
C MET A 285 -16.74 4.72 6.95
N PHE A 286 -16.21 5.71 7.66
CA PHE A 286 -15.46 6.81 7.05
C PHE A 286 -14.14 6.38 6.42
N ILE A 287 -13.41 5.45 7.06
CA ILE A 287 -12.16 4.91 6.50
C ILE A 287 -12.48 4.02 5.30
N LEU A 288 -13.46 3.13 5.44
CA LEU A 288 -13.88 2.20 4.39
C LEU A 288 -14.35 2.93 3.12
N SER A 289 -15.15 4.00 3.27
CA SER A 289 -15.65 4.77 2.12
C SER A 289 -14.56 5.47 1.30
N ARG A 290 -13.34 5.57 1.84
CA ARG A 290 -12.18 6.17 1.14
C ARG A 290 -11.27 5.12 0.49
N ARG A 291 -11.47 3.84 0.79
CA ARG A 291 -10.74 2.73 0.17
C ARG A 291 -11.37 2.39 -1.18
N PRO A 292 -10.62 1.76 -2.11
CA PRO A 292 -11.18 1.41 -3.40
C PRO A 292 -12.36 0.43 -3.32
N PRO A 293 -13.30 0.45 -4.28
CA PRO A 293 -14.42 -0.49 -4.34
C PRO A 293 -13.99 -1.95 -4.28
N ALA A 294 -12.89 -2.31 -4.97
CA ALA A 294 -12.34 -3.67 -4.90
C ALA A 294 -11.99 -4.11 -3.47
N PHE A 295 -11.38 -3.21 -2.69
CA PHE A 295 -11.06 -3.43 -1.28
C PHE A 295 -12.33 -3.58 -0.43
N GLN A 296 -13.31 -2.71 -0.66
CA GLN A 296 -14.60 -2.75 0.06
C GLN A 296 -15.34 -4.07 -0.18
N ASP A 297 -15.47 -4.48 -1.44
CA ASP A 297 -16.12 -5.74 -1.84
C ASP A 297 -15.40 -6.96 -1.23
N ARG A 298 -14.06 -6.95 -1.22
CA ARG A 298 -13.26 -8.02 -0.63
C ARG A 298 -13.48 -8.11 0.87
N MET A 299 -13.47 -6.98 1.57
CA MET A 299 -13.70 -6.93 3.01
C MET A 299 -15.07 -7.51 3.37
N LEU A 300 -16.12 -7.17 2.62
CA LEU A 300 -17.45 -7.74 2.82
C LEU A 300 -17.45 -9.27 2.69
N LYS A 301 -16.78 -9.81 1.66
CA LYS A 301 -16.65 -11.27 1.48
C LYS A 301 -15.92 -11.96 2.63
N ILE A 302 -14.89 -11.32 3.18
CA ILE A 302 -14.14 -11.85 4.34
C ILE A 302 -15.02 -11.86 5.59
N VAL A 303 -15.79 -10.80 5.81
CA VAL A 303 -16.75 -10.73 6.91
C VAL A 303 -17.83 -11.82 6.77
N ASP A 304 -18.31 -12.08 5.56
CA ASP A 304 -19.28 -13.15 5.29
C ASP A 304 -18.71 -14.55 5.54
N ALA A 305 -17.42 -14.76 5.26
CA ALA A 305 -16.74 -16.04 5.51
C ALA A 305 -16.60 -16.35 7.01
N LYS A 306 -16.55 -15.31 7.88
CA LYS A 306 -16.46 -15.43 9.35
C LYS A 306 -15.30 -16.29 9.86
N GLU A 307 -14.23 -16.39 9.08
CA GLU A 307 -13.05 -17.14 9.49
C GLU A 307 -12.28 -16.34 10.55
N THR A 308 -11.92 -17.00 11.64
CA THR A 308 -11.15 -16.40 12.74
C THR A 308 -9.89 -17.22 12.95
N PHE A 309 -8.75 -16.55 13.15
CA PHE A 309 -7.49 -17.26 13.44
C PHE A 309 -7.49 -17.76 14.90
N LYS A 310 -6.93 -18.95 15.12
CA LYS A 310 -6.77 -19.58 16.44
C LYS A 310 -5.27 -19.68 16.74
N GLY A 311 -4.77 -18.81 17.62
CA GLY A 311 -3.38 -18.87 18.10
C GLY A 311 -2.57 -17.60 17.83
N ASP A 312 -1.27 -17.68 18.04
CA ASP A 312 -0.34 -16.57 17.85
C ASP A 312 0.03 -16.45 16.37
N TRP A 313 -0.64 -15.54 15.67
CA TRP A 313 -0.33 -15.24 14.28
C TRP A 313 0.98 -14.45 14.17
N LYS A 314 1.82 -14.82 13.19
CA LYS A 314 3.02 -14.07 12.79
C LYS A 314 2.99 -13.78 11.29
N PRO A 315 3.49 -12.62 10.84
CA PRO A 315 3.59 -12.32 9.42
C PRO A 315 4.53 -13.31 8.74
N LYS A 316 4.05 -13.95 7.66
CA LYS A 316 4.87 -14.79 6.79
C LYS A 316 5.59 -13.92 5.76
N LEU A 317 6.68 -13.29 6.16
CA LEU A 317 7.45 -12.43 5.27
C LEU A 317 8.22 -13.27 4.23
N PRO A 318 8.39 -12.78 3.00
CA PRO A 318 9.23 -13.45 2.01
C PRO A 318 10.71 -13.43 2.46
N ASP A 319 11.51 -14.36 1.94
CA ASP A 319 12.96 -14.25 2.07
C ASP A 319 13.46 -13.10 1.20
N PHE A 320 13.77 -11.97 1.84
CA PHE A 320 14.19 -10.77 1.14
C PHE A 320 15.59 -10.85 0.52
N SER A 321 16.39 -11.84 0.93
CA SER A 321 17.72 -12.12 0.38
C SER A 321 17.73 -13.16 -0.75
N SER A 322 16.59 -13.73 -1.11
CA SER A 322 16.51 -14.84 -2.08
C SER A 322 17.15 -14.53 -3.45
N HIS A 323 17.06 -13.28 -3.89
CA HIS A 323 17.65 -12.79 -5.15
C HIS A 323 19.18 -12.59 -5.11
N ILE A 324 19.83 -12.64 -3.93
CA ILE A 324 21.29 -12.46 -3.76
C ILE A 324 22.03 -13.80 -3.89
N SER A 325 21.32 -14.93 -4.08
CA SER A 325 21.96 -16.23 -4.11
C SER A 325 22.90 -16.41 -5.32
N ASP A 326 24.20 -16.57 -5.04
CA ASP A 326 25.26 -17.02 -5.96
C ASP A 326 25.17 -18.55 -6.28
N GLU A 327 24.11 -19.23 -5.85
CA GLU A 327 23.92 -20.66 -6.06
C GLU A 327 22.87 -20.89 -7.16
N ALA A 328 23.29 -21.58 -8.22
CA ALA A 328 22.44 -22.01 -9.32
C ALA A 328 21.10 -22.58 -8.82
N PRO A 329 19.99 -22.37 -9.55
CA PRO A 329 18.68 -22.81 -9.10
C PRO A 329 18.70 -24.32 -8.88
N LEU A 330 18.63 -24.72 -7.61
CA LEU A 330 18.22 -26.05 -7.20
C LEU A 330 16.77 -26.18 -7.64
N TRP A 331 16.57 -26.78 -8.79
CA TRP A 331 15.30 -27.40 -9.12
C TRP A 331 15.01 -28.34 -7.94
N GLU A 332 13.98 -28.04 -7.15
CA GLU A 332 13.35 -29.05 -6.32
C GLU A 332 12.84 -30.12 -7.30
N GLU A 333 13.66 -31.15 -7.53
CA GLU A 333 13.17 -32.41 -8.06
C GLU A 333 12.11 -32.86 -7.07
N GLU A 334 10.85 -32.82 -7.53
CA GLU A 334 9.75 -33.54 -6.91
C GLU A 334 10.29 -34.92 -6.50
N GLN A 335 10.24 -35.21 -5.20
CA GLN A 335 10.46 -36.57 -4.72
C GLN A 335 9.44 -37.45 -5.44
N ASP A 336 9.90 -38.12 -6.50
CA ASP A 336 9.31 -39.36 -6.98
C ASP A 336 9.27 -40.30 -5.78
N GLU A 337 8.09 -40.41 -5.15
CA GLU A 337 7.81 -41.48 -4.21
C GLU A 337 8.11 -42.79 -4.93
N GLU A 338 9.15 -43.48 -4.46
CA GLU A 338 9.54 -44.82 -4.88
C GLU A 338 8.30 -45.72 -4.95
N LEU A 339 7.85 -46.01 -6.17
CA LEU A 339 7.01 -47.16 -6.45
C LEU A 339 7.86 -48.41 -6.20
N THR A 340 7.89 -48.86 -4.94
CA THR A 340 8.43 -50.18 -4.60
C THR A 340 7.54 -51.24 -5.25
N SER A 341 8.09 -51.92 -6.24
CA SER A 341 7.55 -53.12 -6.85
C SER A 341 7.29 -54.20 -5.80
N PHE A 342 6.04 -54.58 -5.60
CA PHE A 342 5.70 -55.86 -4.99
C PHE A 342 5.46 -56.86 -6.12
N GLU A 343 6.48 -57.67 -6.43
CA GLU A 343 6.32 -58.98 -7.05
C GLU A 343 7.04 -60.02 -6.17
N GLU A 344 6.21 -60.90 -5.60
CA GLU A 344 6.38 -62.35 -5.39
C GLU A 344 7.62 -62.89 -4.65
N GLU A 345 7.39 -63.37 -3.42
CA GLU A 345 7.50 -64.81 -3.06
C GLU A 345 6.52 -65.17 -1.94
#